data_AF-A0A9D8AYF8-F1
#
_entry.id   AF-A0A9D8AYF8-F1
#
_cell.length_a   1.000
_cell.length_b   1.000
_cell.length_c   1.000
_cell.angle_alpha   90.00
_cell.angle_beta   90.00
_cell.angle_gamma   90.00
#
_symmetry.space_group_name_H-M   'P 1'
#
loop_
_entity.id
_entity.type
_entity.pdbx_description
1 polymer ?
#
loop_
_entity_poly.entity_id
_entity_poly.type
_entity_poly.pdbx_seq_one_letter_code
_entity_poly.pdbx_strand_id
1 'polypeptide(L)'
;MILRNLFRRKARTILTLVGISVGVTAIIVLGAMAQGLKTGFAAMGQGSQADLVLSQGESMSALVSSVDEAVGDQLRALPEVADVDGMLYSNAMIDGRDYLLVFGYDPDGFAI
;
A
#
# COMPACT_ATOMS: atom_id res chain seq x y z
N MET A 1 37.50 29.72 15.76
CA MET A 1 36.70 30.92 16.13
C MET A 1 35.19 30.77 15.89
N ILE A 2 34.73 30.00 14.89
CA ILE A 2 33.31 29.83 14.52
C ILE A 2 32.44 29.21 15.65
N LEU A 3 32.89 28.12 16.28
CA LEU A 3 32.18 27.45 17.38
C LEU A 3 31.88 28.40 18.56
N ARG A 4 32.86 29.24 18.93
CA ARG A 4 32.73 30.23 20.01
C ARG A 4 31.74 31.36 19.68
N ASN A 5 31.51 31.63 18.39
CA ASN A 5 30.53 32.62 17.94
C ASN A 5 29.09 32.06 17.96
N LEU A 6 28.93 30.78 17.61
CA LEU A 6 27.65 30.04 17.71
C LEU A 6 27.17 29.96 19.17
N PHE A 7 28.09 29.69 20.11
CA PHE A 7 27.80 29.63 21.55
C PHE A 7 27.54 31.00 22.20
N ARG A 8 27.92 32.11 21.56
CA ARG A 8 27.62 33.48 22.03
C ARG A 8 26.25 33.97 21.59
N ARG A 9 25.70 33.43 20.50
CA ARG A 9 24.37 33.78 19.96
C ARG A 9 23.43 32.57 19.96
N LYS A 10 23.36 31.89 21.11
CA LYS A 10 22.66 30.61 21.30
C LYS A 10 21.23 30.60 20.75
N ALA A 11 20.45 31.66 21.02
CA ALA A 11 19.07 31.76 20.57
C ALA A 11 18.93 31.76 19.04
N ARG A 12 19.75 32.57 18.34
CA ARG A 12 19.73 32.63 16.87
C ARG A 12 20.17 31.31 16.25
N THR A 13 21.25 30.72 16.77
CA THR A 13 21.77 29.43 16.29
C THR A 13 20.75 28.29 16.45
N ILE A 14 20.09 28.22 17.61
CA ILE A 14 19.06 27.19 17.87
C ILE A 14 17.88 27.39 16.93
N LEU A 15 17.41 28.62 16.76
CA LEU A 15 16.26 28.89 15.89
C LEU A 15 16.53 28.51 14.43
N THR A 16 17.73 28.80 13.92
CA THR A 16 18.13 28.37 12.57
C THR A 16 18.26 26.87 12.45
N LEU A 17 18.83 26.20 13.47
CA LEU A 17 19.00 24.75 13.48
C LEU A 17 17.63 24.06 13.45
N VAL A 18 16.70 24.51 14.29
CA VAL A 18 15.32 23.97 14.34
C VAL A 18 14.61 24.16 13.02
N GLY A 19 14.69 25.36 12.41
CA GLY A 19 14.07 25.62 11.11
C GLY A 19 14.58 24.69 10.01
N ILE A 20 15.91 24.50 9.92
CA ILE A 20 16.51 23.58 8.95
C ILE A 20 16.09 22.14 9.24
N SER A 21 16.16 21.70 10.50
CA SER A 21 15.81 20.33 10.89
C SER A 21 14.35 20.00 10.59
N VAL A 22 13.42 20.92 10.84
CA VAL A 22 12.00 20.72 10.52
C VAL A 22 11.78 20.59 9.01
N GLY A 23 12.41 21.47 8.22
CA GLY A 23 12.31 21.42 6.75
C GLY A 23 12.86 20.12 6.17
N VAL A 24 14.05 19.70 6.62
CA VAL A 24 14.67 18.44 6.16
C VAL A 24 13.85 17.22 6.59
N THR A 25 13.37 17.19 7.84
CA THR A 25 12.53 16.10 8.34
C THR A 25 11.24 15.97 7.54
N ALA A 26 10.57 17.08 7.22
CA ALA A 26 9.34 17.06 6.45
C ALA A 26 9.53 16.40 5.06
N ILE A 27 10.61 16.76 4.36
CA ILE A 27 10.93 16.20 3.04
C ILE A 27 11.22 14.69 3.15
N ILE A 28 12.01 14.28 4.15
CA ILE A 28 12.34 12.87 4.38
C ILE A 28 11.08 12.06 4.70
N VAL A 29 10.21 12.56 5.58
CA VAL A 29 8.96 11.89 5.97
C VAL A 29 8.05 11.70 4.76
N LEU A 30 7.84 12.75 3.96
CA LEU A 30 7.04 12.67 2.75
C LEU A 30 7.62 11.65 1.75
N GLY A 31 8.95 11.64 1.56
CA GLY A 31 9.62 10.66 0.71
C GLY A 31 9.46 9.22 1.21
N ALA A 32 9.65 9.00 2.51
CA ALA A 32 9.49 7.69 3.14
C ALA A 32 8.04 7.20 3.08
N MET A 33 7.06 8.09 3.31
CA MET A 33 5.64 7.76 3.16
C MET A 33 5.31 7.40 1.70
N ALA A 34 5.78 8.18 0.73
CA ALA A 34 5.55 7.87 -0.68
C ALA A 34 6.13 6.51 -1.08
N GLN A 35 7.36 6.20 -0.61
CA GLN A 35 7.99 4.91 -0.86
C GLN A 35 7.27 3.76 -0.14
N GLY A 36 6.81 3.98 1.09
CA GLY A 36 6.03 3.03 1.87
C GLY A 36 4.70 2.70 1.20
N LEU A 37 3.98 3.73 0.73
CA LEU A 37 2.76 3.55 -0.04
C LEU A 37 3.03 2.78 -1.34
N LYS A 38 4.06 3.17 -2.11
CA LYS A 38 4.42 2.47 -3.35
C LYS A 38 4.72 0.99 -3.11
N THR A 39 5.46 0.68 -2.05
CA THR A 39 5.81 -0.69 -1.69
C THR A 39 4.59 -1.45 -1.19
N GLY A 40 3.73 -0.83 -0.38
CA GLY A 40 2.49 -1.42 0.11
C GLY A 40 1.51 -1.73 -1.03
N PHE A 41 1.30 -0.79 -1.95
CA PHE A 41 0.47 -1.03 -3.14
C PHE A 41 1.06 -2.08 -4.07
N ALA A 42 2.38 -2.09 -4.27
CA ALA A 42 3.05 -3.12 -5.04
C ALA A 42 2.87 -4.51 -4.40
N ALA A 43 2.98 -4.62 -3.08
CA ALA A 43 2.75 -5.87 -2.34
C ALA A 43 1.29 -6.32 -2.41
N MET A 44 0.32 -5.41 -2.44
CA MET A 44 -1.09 -5.76 -2.66
C MET A 44 -1.36 -6.31 -4.06
N GLY A 45 -0.68 -5.77 -5.09
CA GLY A 45 -0.87 -6.21 -6.48
C GLY A 45 -0.01 -7.41 -6.89
N GLN A 46 1.18 -7.59 -6.29
CA GLN A 46 2.13 -8.66 -6.59
C GLN A 46 2.10 -9.78 -5.53
N GLY A 47 1.23 -9.68 -4.52
CA GLY A 47 1.09 -10.71 -3.50
C GLY A 47 0.62 -12.05 -4.06
N SER A 48 -0.04 -12.02 -5.22
CA SER A 48 -0.44 -13.19 -6.01
C SER A 48 0.53 -13.38 -7.19
N GLN A 49 0.80 -14.63 -7.56
CA GLN A 49 1.53 -14.96 -8.80
C GLN A 49 0.69 -14.71 -10.08
N ALA A 50 -0.47 -14.05 -9.96
CA ALA A 50 -1.35 -13.77 -11.08
C ALA A 50 -0.81 -12.69 -12.02
N ASP A 51 -0.87 -12.96 -13.31
CA ASP A 51 -0.53 -11.99 -14.36
C ASP A 51 -1.64 -10.95 -14.58
N LEU A 52 -2.89 -11.30 -14.26
CA LEU A 52 -4.09 -10.50 -14.53
C LEU A 52 -5.04 -10.52 -13.33
N VAL A 53 -5.64 -9.38 -13.01
CA VAL A 53 -6.69 -9.25 -11.98
C VAL A 53 -8.01 -8.86 -12.65
N LEU A 54 -9.05 -9.66 -12.43
CA LEU A 54 -10.39 -9.38 -12.92
C LEU A 54 -11.17 -8.57 -11.87
N SER A 55 -11.82 -7.50 -12.30
CA SER A 55 -12.74 -6.71 -11.46
C SER A 55 -14.04 -6.40 -12.21
N GLN A 56 -15.13 -6.24 -11.47
CA GLN A 56 -16.42 -5.85 -12.00
C GLN A 56 -16.32 -4.51 -12.74
N GLY A 57 -16.87 -4.46 -13.97
CA GLY A 57 -16.97 -3.23 -14.75
C GLY A 57 -17.81 -2.17 -14.02
N GLU A 58 -17.40 -0.90 -14.13
CA GLU A 58 -18.02 0.26 -13.46
C GLU A 58 -17.95 0.28 -11.92
N SER A 59 -17.22 -0.65 -11.30
CA SER A 59 -16.91 -0.56 -9.87
C SER A 59 -15.97 0.64 -9.61
N MET A 60 -16.20 1.36 -8.50
CA MET A 60 -15.35 2.51 -8.14
C MET A 60 -13.90 2.11 -7.85
N SER A 61 -13.65 0.84 -7.54
CA SER A 61 -12.34 0.25 -7.31
C SER A 61 -12.47 -1.28 -7.31
N ALA A 62 -11.41 -1.99 -7.71
CA ALA A 62 -11.30 -3.45 -7.55
C ALA A 62 -11.52 -3.90 -6.08
N LEU A 63 -11.31 -3.01 -5.12
CA LEU A 63 -11.53 -3.23 -3.68
C LEU A 63 -13.03 -3.26 -3.28
N VAL A 64 -13.94 -2.86 -4.17
CA VAL A 64 -15.41 -2.90 -3.93
C VAL A 64 -16.11 -3.72 -5.02
N SER A 65 -15.33 -4.53 -5.74
CA SER A 65 -15.81 -5.38 -6.81
C SER A 65 -16.32 -6.70 -6.23
N SER A 66 -17.53 -7.10 -6.63
CA SER A 66 -18.03 -8.46 -6.42
C SER A 66 -18.14 -9.14 -7.77
N VAL A 67 -17.36 -10.20 -7.97
CA VAL A 67 -17.42 -11.05 -9.16
C VAL A 67 -18.06 -12.38 -8.76
N ASP A 68 -19.01 -12.84 -9.57
CA ASP A 68 -19.62 -14.16 -9.38
C ASP A 68 -18.58 -15.25 -9.69
N GLU A 69 -18.51 -16.26 -8.83
CA GLU A 69 -17.60 -17.40 -8.98
C GLU A 69 -17.82 -18.15 -10.30
N ALA A 70 -19.05 -18.14 -10.83
CA ALA A 70 -19.36 -18.71 -12.15
C ALA A 70 -18.57 -18.07 -13.30
N VAL A 71 -18.10 -16.82 -13.15
CA VAL A 71 -17.22 -16.18 -14.13
C VAL A 71 -15.84 -16.83 -14.14
N GLY A 72 -15.36 -17.27 -12.97
CA GLY A 72 -14.10 -18.02 -12.85
C GLY A 72 -14.13 -19.32 -13.66
N ASP A 73 -15.24 -20.05 -13.59
CA ASP A 73 -15.43 -21.29 -14.37
C ASP A 73 -15.45 -21.04 -15.88
N GLN A 74 -16.05 -19.93 -16.32
CA GLN A 74 -16.04 -19.53 -17.73
C GLN A 74 -14.63 -19.18 -18.20
N LEU A 75 -13.83 -18.52 -17.37
CA LEU A 75 -12.44 -18.17 -17.69
C LEU A 75 -11.54 -19.40 -17.76
N ARG A 76 -11.71 -20.37 -16.85
CA ARG A 76 -10.97 -21.66 -16.90
C ARG A 76 -11.25 -22.46 -18.17
N ALA A 77 -12.38 -22.24 -18.82
CA ALA A 77 -12.72 -22.90 -20.09
C ALA A 77 -11.99 -22.29 -21.30
N LEU A 78 -11.35 -21.13 -21.17
CA LEU A 78 -10.58 -20.50 -22.24
C LEU A 78 -9.20 -21.15 -22.38
N PRO A 79 -8.78 -21.54 -23.60
CA PRO A 79 -7.50 -22.24 -23.79
C PRO A 79 -6.26 -21.38 -23.50
N GLU A 80 -6.39 -20.05 -23.49
CA GLU A 80 -5.31 -19.11 -23.15
C GLU A 80 -5.14 -18.92 -21.64
N VAL A 81 -6.09 -19.36 -20.82
CA VAL A 81 -6.07 -19.20 -19.37
C VAL A 81 -5.42 -20.43 -18.75
N ALA A 82 -4.24 -20.24 -18.16
CA ALA A 82 -3.50 -21.33 -17.53
C ALA A 82 -4.14 -21.78 -16.21
N ASP A 83 -4.58 -20.84 -15.38
CA ASP A 83 -5.27 -21.10 -14.12
C ASP A 83 -6.10 -19.87 -13.68
N VAL A 84 -7.07 -20.07 -12.80
CA VAL A 84 -7.89 -19.01 -12.20
C VAL A 84 -8.04 -19.29 -10.72
N ASP A 85 -7.71 -18.30 -9.90
CA ASP A 85 -7.83 -18.37 -8.46
C ASP A 85 -8.70 -17.22 -7.93
N GLY A 86 -9.48 -17.52 -6.89
CA GLY A 86 -10.41 -16.61 -6.27
C GLY A 86 -9.74 -15.85 -5.12
N MET A 87 -10.10 -14.58 -4.98
CA MET A 87 -9.59 -13.75 -3.88
C MET A 87 -10.74 -13.02 -3.21
N LEU A 88 -10.81 -13.13 -1.89
CA LEU A 88 -11.70 -12.35 -1.06
C LEU A 88 -10.98 -11.14 -0.52
N TYR A 89 -11.66 -10.00 -0.56
CA TYR A 89 -11.19 -8.76 0.03
C TYR A 89 -12.22 -8.23 1.03
N SER A 90 -11.78 -7.94 2.25
CA SER A 90 -12.65 -7.40 3.29
C SER A 90 -11.89 -6.49 4.25
N ASN A 91 -12.63 -5.67 4.99
CA ASN A 91 -12.09 -4.74 5.97
C ASN A 91 -12.61 -5.15 7.35
N ALA A 92 -11.70 -5.53 8.26
CA ALA A 92 -12.03 -5.77 9.65
C ALA A 92 -11.79 -4.51 10.47
N MET A 93 -12.78 -4.08 11.26
CA MET A 93 -12.61 -2.93 12.16
C MET A 93 -11.96 -3.39 13.46
N ILE A 94 -10.82 -2.79 13.80
CA ILE A 94 -10.09 -2.99 15.06
C ILE A 94 -10.32 -1.76 15.93
N ASP A 95 -10.74 -2.00 17.18
CA ASP A 95 -10.94 -0.98 18.22
C ASP A 95 -11.81 0.23 17.81
N GLY A 96 -12.72 0.02 16.85
CA GLY A 96 -13.71 1.00 16.39
C GLY A 96 -13.15 2.19 15.61
N ARG A 97 -11.84 2.20 15.28
CA ARG A 97 -11.19 3.32 14.58
C ARG A 97 -10.23 2.89 13.48
N ASP A 98 -9.62 1.72 13.61
CA ASP A 98 -8.64 1.24 12.66
C ASP A 98 -9.26 0.19 11.75
N TYR A 99 -8.93 0.22 10.46
CA TYR A 99 -9.34 -0.80 9.50
C TYR A 99 -8.15 -1.68 9.18
N LEU A 100 -8.28 -2.98 9.42
CA LEU A 100 -7.37 -3.99 8.93
C LEU A 100 -7.92 -4.54 7.60
N LEU A 101 -7.07 -4.46 6.57
CA LEU A 101 -7.33 -5.08 5.28
C LEU A 101 -7.08 -6.58 5.40
N VAL A 102 -8.08 -7.39 5.07
CA VAL A 102 -8.03 -8.85 5.13
C VAL A 102 -8.21 -9.40 3.72
N PHE A 103 -7.26 -10.25 3.33
CA PHE A 103 -7.29 -10.97 2.06
C PHE A 103 -7.48 -12.45 2.33
N GLY A 104 -8.47 -13.07 1.69
CA GLY A 104 -8.70 -14.50 1.74
C GLY A 104 -8.31 -15.13 0.39
N TYR A 105 -7.52 -16.19 0.45
CA TYR A 105 -7.09 -16.97 -0.71
C TYR A 105 -7.44 -18.44 -0.50
N ASP A 106 -7.58 -19.19 -1.60
CA ASP A 106 -7.66 -20.64 -1.54
C ASP A 106 -6.28 -21.21 -1.13
N PRO A 107 -6.19 -22.02 -0.05
CA PRO A 107 -4.92 -22.62 0.36
C PRO A 107 -4.29 -23.55 -0.68
N ASP A 108 -5.09 -24.11 -1.59
CA ASP A 108 -4.61 -24.97 -2.68
C ASP A 108 -4.43 -24.20 -4.00
N GLY A 109 -4.73 -22.91 -4.02
CA GLY A 109 -4.66 -22.03 -5.17
C GLY A 109 -3.26 -21.42 -5.38
N PHE A 110 -2.98 -20.95 -6.60
CA PHE A 110 -1.67 -20.42 -6.97
C PHE A 110 -1.42 -18.99 -6.45
N ALA A 111 -2.43 -18.32 -5.90
CA ALA A 111 -2.32 -16.94 -5.44
C ALA A 111 -1.50 -16.76 -4.14
N ILE A 112 -1.05 -17.83 -3.47
CA ILE A 112 -0.21 -17.80 -2.27
C ILE A 112 0.98 -18.76 -2.31
#